data_AF-A0A7V5DC61-F1
#
_entry.id   AF-A0A7V5DC61-F1
#
_cell.length_a   1.000
_cell.length_b   1.000
_cell.length_c   1.000
_cell.angle_alpha   90.00
_cell.angle_beta   90.00
_cell.angle_gamma   90.00
#
_symmetry.space_group_name_H-M   'P 1'
#
loop_
_entity.id
_entity.type
_entity.pdbx_description
1 polymer ?
#
loop_
_entity_poly.entity_id
_entity_poly.type
_entity_poly.pdbx_seq_one_letter_code
_entity_poly.pdbx_strand_id
1 'polypeptide(L)'
;MQSLFRIARKFAFTAFVASLLFACARQGSPTGGPKDVEPPKVDTTSSTRNFSTRFSARRIELVFDEWVALSDVGTQVVVSPPLAKRPEITLKGKKVIVEFNEKDTLRPNTTYTINFGTAVKDFHEGNPAKDLRFVFSTGDFLDSLEVRGGIVDAFTGEPVENVSVMLYDNLADSVVRKERPYYFART
;
A
#
# COMPACT_ATOMS: atom_id res chain seq x y z
N MET A 1 -69.52 17.32 47.31
CA MET A 1 -69.24 16.22 46.35
C MET A 1 -68.50 16.67 45.09
N GLN A 2 -68.82 17.83 44.49
CA GLN A 2 -68.18 18.31 43.25
C GLN A 2 -66.71 18.79 43.40
N SER A 3 -66.30 19.29 44.57
CA SER A 3 -64.91 19.74 44.81
C SER A 3 -63.92 18.58 44.87
N LEU A 4 -64.31 17.44 45.47
CA LEU A 4 -63.51 16.21 45.54
C LEU A 4 -63.22 15.64 44.15
N PHE A 5 -64.21 15.65 43.25
CA PHE A 5 -64.02 15.23 41.85
C PHE A 5 -63.07 16.14 41.06
N ARG A 6 -63.09 17.46 41.33
CA ARG A 6 -62.15 18.41 40.71
C ARG A 6 -60.71 18.20 41.19
N ILE A 7 -60.51 17.86 42.46
CA ILE A 7 -59.18 17.58 43.03
C ILE A 7 -58.62 16.27 42.47
N ALA A 8 -59.43 15.20 42.43
CA ALA A 8 -59.03 13.91 41.88
C ALA A 8 -58.63 14.00 40.39
N ARG A 9 -59.38 14.78 39.61
CA ARG A 9 -59.10 15.01 38.18
C ARG A 9 -57.81 15.80 37.94
N LYS A 10 -57.49 16.76 38.83
CA LYS A 10 -56.19 17.46 38.80
C LYS A 10 -55.04 16.49 39.13
N PHE A 11 -55.18 15.67 40.17
CA PHE A 11 -54.16 14.67 40.53
C PHE A 11 -53.91 13.66 39.40
N ALA A 12 -54.97 13.14 38.77
CA ALA A 12 -54.85 12.22 37.64
C ALA A 12 -54.14 12.88 36.44
N PHE A 13 -54.44 14.14 36.15
CA PHE A 13 -53.78 14.88 35.09
C PHE A 13 -52.29 15.12 35.39
N THR A 14 -51.95 15.51 36.63
CA THR A 14 -50.55 15.68 37.05
C THR A 14 -49.78 14.36 37.01
N ALA A 15 -50.39 13.25 37.44
CA ALA A 15 -49.79 11.93 37.37
C ALA A 15 -49.58 11.46 35.92
N PHE A 16 -50.52 11.74 35.03
CA PHE A 16 -50.40 11.44 33.59
C PHE A 16 -49.26 12.24 32.94
N VAL A 17 -49.18 13.55 33.20
CA VAL A 17 -48.08 14.40 32.70
C VAL A 17 -46.73 13.96 33.27
N ALA A 18 -46.67 13.57 34.55
CA ALA A 18 -45.45 13.03 35.15
C ALA A 18 -45.00 11.71 34.49
N SER A 19 -45.93 10.84 34.09
CA SER A 19 -45.59 9.57 33.43
C SER A 19 -44.97 9.76 32.04
N LEU A 20 -45.30 10.84 31.33
CA LEU A 20 -44.70 11.18 30.03
C LEU A 20 -43.23 11.61 30.16
N LEU A 21 -42.77 12.04 31.35
CA LEU A 21 -41.37 12.37 31.61
C LEU A 21 -40.50 11.15 31.90
N PHE A 22 -41.09 9.97 32.12
CA PHE A 22 -40.37 8.70 32.33
C PHE A 22 -40.12 7.91 31.03
N ALA A 23 -40.52 8.44 29.87
CA ALA A 23 -40.16 7.89 28.56
C ALA A 23 -38.69 8.27 28.22
N CYS A 24 -37.74 7.71 28.97
CA CYS A 24 -36.31 7.87 28.68
C CYS A 24 -35.97 7.23 27.32
N ALA A 25 -35.38 8.03 26.42
CA ALA A 25 -34.73 7.53 25.22
C ALA A 25 -33.62 6.54 25.61
N ARG A 26 -33.67 5.33 25.05
CA ARG A 26 -32.68 4.29 25.28
C ARG A 26 -31.37 4.69 24.60
N GLN A 27 -30.34 5.02 25.38
CA GLN A 27 -29.02 5.36 24.87
C GLN A 27 -28.36 4.09 24.29
N GLY A 28 -28.47 3.90 22.97
CA GLY A 28 -27.69 2.92 22.23
C GLY A 28 -26.38 3.57 21.77
N SER A 29 -25.29 2.80 21.74
CA SER A 29 -24.08 3.21 21.03
C SER A 29 -24.40 3.34 19.54
N PRO A 30 -23.90 4.39 18.86
CA PRO A 30 -24.00 4.44 17.41
C PRO A 30 -23.26 3.22 16.83
N THR A 31 -23.94 2.44 16.00
CA THR A 31 -23.27 1.43 15.17
C THR A 31 -22.47 2.18 14.11
N GLY A 32 -21.19 1.83 13.95
CA GLY A 32 -20.35 2.40 12.90
C GLY A 32 -20.91 2.09 11.50
N GLY A 33 -20.35 2.78 10.50
CA GLY A 33 -20.60 2.45 9.10
C GLY A 33 -20.02 1.09 8.70
N PRO A 34 -20.28 0.63 7.46
CA PRO A 34 -19.59 -0.54 6.93
C PRO A 34 -18.07 -0.31 6.94
N LYS A 35 -17.31 -1.40 7.12
CA LYS A 35 -15.85 -1.36 7.04
C LYS A 35 -15.41 -0.93 5.64
N ASP A 36 -14.39 -0.06 5.57
CA ASP A 36 -13.77 0.28 4.29
C ASP A 36 -12.92 -0.87 3.74
N VAL A 37 -13.04 -1.09 2.44
CA VAL A 37 -12.32 -2.14 1.69
C VAL A 37 -11.59 -1.56 0.48
N GLU A 38 -11.74 -0.26 0.20
CA GLU A 38 -11.01 0.38 -0.89
C GLU A 38 -9.55 0.59 -0.51
N PRO A 39 -8.60 0.27 -1.41
CA PRO A 39 -7.20 0.57 -1.19
C PRO A 39 -6.87 2.04 -1.50
N PRO A 40 -5.81 2.60 -0.89
CA PRO A 40 -5.40 3.97 -1.10
C PRO A 40 -4.89 4.17 -2.53
N LYS A 41 -5.20 5.33 -3.13
CA LYS A 41 -4.86 5.63 -4.54
C LYS A 41 -3.80 6.73 -4.60
N VAL A 42 -2.87 6.58 -5.54
CA VAL A 42 -1.84 7.60 -5.77
C VAL A 42 -2.45 8.78 -6.53
N ASP A 43 -2.31 9.98 -5.96
CA ASP A 43 -2.53 11.23 -6.67
C ASP A 43 -1.35 11.47 -7.62
N THR A 44 -1.57 11.15 -8.89
CA THR A 44 -0.56 11.26 -9.95
C THR A 44 -0.15 12.70 -10.26
N THR A 45 -0.97 13.69 -9.90
CA THR A 45 -0.69 15.11 -10.18
C THR A 45 0.25 15.72 -9.14
N SER A 46 0.09 15.32 -7.88
CA SER A 46 0.94 15.75 -6.76
C SER A 46 2.19 14.89 -6.57
N SER A 47 2.26 13.73 -7.23
CA SER A 47 3.38 12.80 -7.14
C SER A 47 4.48 13.10 -8.15
N THR A 48 5.68 12.58 -7.89
CA THR A 48 6.72 12.47 -8.92
C THR A 48 6.18 11.65 -10.10
N ARG A 49 6.45 12.11 -11.32
CA ARG A 49 5.93 11.47 -12.54
C ARG A 49 6.49 10.06 -12.70
N ASN A 50 5.59 9.08 -12.62
CA ASN A 50 5.88 7.67 -12.91
C ASN A 50 6.11 7.47 -14.42
N PHE A 51 6.80 6.39 -14.80
CA PHE A 51 7.17 6.07 -16.17
C PHE A 51 7.92 7.21 -16.87
N SER A 52 8.87 7.83 -16.15
CA SER A 52 9.70 8.92 -16.69
C SER A 52 11.03 8.41 -17.26
N THR A 53 11.53 9.11 -18.28
CA THR A 53 12.86 8.90 -18.87
C THR A 53 13.79 10.05 -18.45
N ARG A 54 15.10 9.87 -18.64
CA ARG A 54 16.14 10.84 -18.23
C ARG A 54 16.00 11.24 -16.75
N PHE A 55 15.60 10.30 -15.92
CA PHE A 55 15.36 10.53 -14.50
C PHE A 55 16.70 10.77 -13.77
N SER A 56 16.80 11.92 -13.12
CA SER A 56 18.01 12.38 -12.41
C SER A 56 17.74 12.84 -10.98
N ALA A 57 16.47 12.85 -10.56
CA ALA A 57 16.10 13.26 -9.22
C ALA A 57 16.56 12.22 -8.18
N ARG A 58 16.96 12.71 -6.99
CA ARG A 58 17.36 11.84 -5.87
C ARG A 58 16.20 11.38 -4.99
N ARG A 59 15.07 12.04 -5.14
CA ARG A 59 13.87 11.83 -4.33
C ARG A 59 12.69 11.55 -5.24
N ILE A 60 11.93 10.53 -4.87
CA ILE A 60 10.62 10.22 -5.45
C ILE A 60 9.59 10.43 -4.36
N GLU A 61 8.55 11.18 -4.68
CA GLU A 61 7.42 11.43 -3.78
C GLU A 61 6.15 10.83 -4.37
N LEU A 62 5.49 9.98 -3.59
CA LEU A 62 4.19 9.39 -3.91
C LEU A 62 3.17 9.94 -2.93
N VAL A 63 2.25 10.75 -3.43
CA VAL A 63 1.16 11.35 -2.66
C VAL A 63 -0.09 10.51 -2.84
N PHE A 64 -0.79 10.23 -1.76
CA PHE A 64 -2.03 9.46 -1.74
C PHE A 64 -3.23 10.35 -1.47
N ASP A 65 -4.40 9.92 -1.91
CA ASP A 65 -5.68 10.59 -1.65
C ASP A 65 -6.11 10.50 -0.17
N GLU A 66 -5.56 9.54 0.57
CA GLU A 66 -5.79 9.34 2.00
C GLU A 66 -4.50 9.17 2.83
N TRP A 67 -4.66 9.04 4.15
CA TRP A 67 -3.53 8.76 5.05
C TRP A 67 -3.13 7.30 4.91
N VAL A 68 -1.83 7.07 4.81
CA VAL A 68 -1.28 5.72 4.64
C VAL A 68 -0.30 5.40 5.76
N ALA A 69 -0.03 4.13 5.96
CA ALA A 69 0.98 3.59 6.86
C ALA A 69 1.99 2.73 6.08
N LEU A 70 3.23 2.66 6.60
CA LEU A 70 4.27 1.78 6.10
C LEU A 70 4.38 0.53 6.97
N SER A 71 4.43 -0.66 6.34
CA SER A 71 4.54 -1.97 6.99
C SER A 71 5.63 -2.77 6.28
N ASP A 72 6.53 -3.39 7.03
CA ASP A 72 7.49 -4.39 6.51
C ASP A 72 8.30 -3.92 5.27
N VAL A 73 8.62 -2.63 5.20
CA VAL A 73 9.28 -2.00 4.04
C VAL A 73 10.52 -2.76 3.58
N GLY A 74 11.33 -3.26 4.53
CA GLY A 74 12.56 -3.98 4.23
C GLY A 74 12.37 -5.34 3.55
N THR A 75 11.21 -5.96 3.68
CA THR A 75 10.89 -7.24 3.02
C THR A 75 10.01 -7.06 1.79
N GLN A 76 9.09 -6.09 1.85
CA GLN A 76 8.09 -5.86 0.81
C GLN A 76 8.59 -4.99 -0.34
N VAL A 77 9.45 -4.00 -0.07
CA VAL A 77 9.92 -3.09 -1.11
C VAL A 77 11.15 -3.66 -1.81
N VAL A 78 11.02 -3.86 -3.11
CA VAL A 78 12.05 -4.43 -3.98
C VAL A 78 12.38 -3.43 -5.08
N VAL A 79 13.68 -3.21 -5.29
CA VAL A 79 14.19 -2.40 -6.41
C VAL A 79 14.88 -3.32 -7.40
N SER A 80 14.48 -3.26 -8.66
CA SER A 80 15.12 -3.96 -9.77
C SER A 80 15.48 -2.92 -10.85
N PRO A 81 16.74 -2.86 -11.31
CA PRO A 81 17.89 -3.66 -10.88
C PRO A 81 18.28 -3.39 -9.42
N PRO A 82 18.91 -4.36 -8.73
CA PRO A 82 19.31 -4.18 -7.35
C PRO A 82 20.33 -3.06 -7.20
N LEU A 83 20.12 -2.20 -6.21
CA LEU A 83 21.06 -1.15 -5.82
C LEU A 83 22.12 -1.68 -4.85
N ALA A 84 23.28 -1.01 -4.82
CA ALA A 84 24.34 -1.30 -3.87
C ALA A 84 23.87 -1.07 -2.43
N LYS A 85 23.21 0.07 -2.18
CA LYS A 85 22.52 0.37 -0.93
C LYS A 85 21.03 0.55 -1.18
N ARG A 86 20.22 0.10 -0.22
CA ARG A 86 18.76 0.29 -0.30
C ARG A 86 18.43 1.77 -0.13
N PRO A 87 17.43 2.29 -0.88
CA PRO A 87 16.97 3.64 -0.66
C PRO A 87 16.28 3.74 0.70
N GLU A 88 16.29 4.93 1.27
CA GLU A 88 15.53 5.22 2.48
C GLU A 88 14.07 5.49 2.09
N ILE A 89 13.13 4.87 2.80
CA ILE A 89 11.70 5.02 2.54
C ILE A 89 11.05 5.54 3.81
N THR A 90 10.49 6.74 3.71
CA THR A 90 9.86 7.44 4.83
C THR A 90 8.43 7.84 4.50
N LEU A 91 7.66 8.15 5.54
CA LEU A 91 6.27 8.55 5.45
C LEU A 91 6.09 9.93 6.08
N LYS A 92 5.37 10.81 5.39
CA LYS A 92 4.95 12.12 5.90
C LYS A 92 3.48 12.38 5.57
N GLY A 93 2.58 12.01 6.49
CA GLY A 93 1.13 12.13 6.30
C GLY A 93 0.66 11.25 5.14
N LYS A 94 0.13 11.86 4.07
CA LYS A 94 -0.29 11.17 2.84
C LYS A 94 0.83 10.91 1.84
N LYS A 95 2.09 11.16 2.20
CA LYS A 95 3.23 11.13 1.26
C LYS A 95 4.24 10.07 1.65
N VAL A 96 4.48 9.12 0.75
CA VAL A 96 5.62 8.19 0.82
C VAL A 96 6.78 8.79 0.04
N ILE A 97 7.95 8.86 0.67
CA ILE A 97 9.16 9.45 0.11
C ILE A 97 10.20 8.35 -0.02
N VAL A 98 10.72 8.16 -1.24
CA VAL A 98 11.88 7.30 -1.52
C VAL A 98 13.08 8.19 -1.79
N GLU A 99 14.14 8.01 -1.02
CA GLU A 99 15.36 8.81 -1.11
C GLU A 99 16.58 7.91 -1.40
N PHE A 100 17.22 8.15 -2.53
CA PHE A 100 18.43 7.42 -2.93
C PHE A 100 19.65 7.93 -2.17
N ASN A 101 20.58 7.04 -1.84
CA ASN A 101 21.77 7.42 -1.09
C ASN A 101 22.69 8.35 -1.90
N GLU A 102 23.36 9.30 -1.22
CA GLU A 102 24.26 10.24 -1.88
C GLU A 102 25.44 9.60 -2.62
N LYS A 103 25.87 8.42 -2.16
CA LYS A 103 27.01 7.69 -2.73
C LYS A 103 26.58 6.65 -3.76
N ASP A 104 25.28 6.37 -3.85
CA ASP A 104 24.76 5.43 -4.84
C ASP A 104 24.47 6.17 -6.13
N THR A 105 25.15 5.75 -7.19
CA THR A 105 24.92 6.23 -8.54
C THR A 105 24.04 5.23 -9.27
N LEU A 106 22.86 5.66 -9.69
CA LEU A 106 22.02 4.89 -10.59
C LEU A 106 22.81 4.60 -11.87
N ARG A 107 22.69 3.38 -12.40
CA ARG A 107 23.36 3.00 -13.64
C ARG A 107 22.83 3.87 -14.80
N PRO A 108 23.68 4.31 -15.73
CA PRO A 108 23.21 5.03 -16.91
C PRO A 108 22.37 4.12 -17.82
N ASN A 109 21.48 4.69 -18.63
CA ASN A 109 20.66 3.99 -19.62
C ASN A 109 19.92 2.75 -19.08
N THR A 110 19.43 2.83 -17.84
CA THR A 110 18.86 1.70 -17.13
C THR A 110 17.45 2.02 -16.67
N THR A 111 16.52 1.09 -16.92
CA THR A 111 15.15 1.15 -16.40
C THR A 111 15.11 0.52 -15.02
N TYR A 112 14.66 1.28 -14.02
CA TYR A 112 14.45 0.86 -12.65
C TYR A 112 12.96 0.72 -12.37
N THR A 113 12.61 -0.33 -11.62
CA THR A 113 11.30 -0.57 -11.03
C THR A 113 11.46 -0.70 -9.53
N ILE A 114 10.71 0.13 -8.80
CA ILE A 114 10.51 0.00 -7.36
C ILE A 114 9.12 -0.61 -7.17
N ASN A 115 9.07 -1.86 -6.73
CA ASN A 115 7.82 -2.54 -6.38
C ASN A 115 7.64 -2.45 -4.87
N PHE A 116 6.49 -1.94 -4.42
CA PHE A 116 6.22 -1.75 -2.99
C PHE A 116 5.54 -2.96 -2.34
N GLY A 117 5.13 -3.97 -3.10
CA GLY A 117 4.40 -5.12 -2.56
C GLY A 117 3.18 -4.66 -1.77
N THR A 118 3.05 -5.12 -0.53
CA THR A 118 2.00 -4.67 0.40
C THR A 118 2.51 -3.66 1.43
N ALA A 119 3.62 -2.96 1.16
CA ALA A 119 4.28 -2.10 2.16
C ALA A 119 3.49 -0.85 2.52
N VAL A 120 2.73 -0.30 1.57
CA VAL A 120 1.91 0.90 1.77
C VAL A 120 0.48 0.44 1.95
N LYS A 121 -0.14 0.82 3.06
CA LYS A 121 -1.52 0.45 3.42
C LYS A 121 -2.29 1.69 3.82
N ASP A 122 -3.62 1.69 3.72
CA ASP A 122 -4.40 2.75 4.36
C ASP A 122 -4.14 2.74 5.88
N PHE A 123 -4.42 3.88 6.51
CA PHE A 123 -4.13 4.07 7.93
C PHE A 123 -5.16 3.40 8.87
N HIS A 124 -6.40 3.20 8.44
CA HIS A 124 -7.52 2.85 9.32
C HIS A 124 -7.87 1.35 9.28
N GLU A 125 -8.05 0.77 8.10
CA GLU A 125 -8.43 -0.62 7.84
C GLU A 125 -7.26 -1.50 7.40
N GLY A 126 -6.15 -0.90 6.95
CA GLY A 126 -4.91 -1.58 6.59
C GLY A 126 -4.95 -2.30 5.23
N ASN A 127 -5.86 -1.91 4.34
CA ASN A 127 -5.95 -2.34 2.96
C ASN A 127 -4.66 -1.90 2.21
N PRO A 128 -3.93 -2.83 1.58
CA PRO A 128 -2.70 -2.50 0.87
C PRO A 128 -2.97 -1.75 -0.43
N ALA A 129 -2.12 -0.78 -0.75
CA ALA A 129 -2.09 -0.12 -2.05
C ALA A 129 -1.89 -1.18 -3.14
N LYS A 130 -2.84 -1.25 -4.07
CA LYS A 130 -2.85 -2.30 -5.09
C LYS A 130 -1.82 -2.00 -6.20
N ASP A 131 -1.02 -3.01 -6.55
CA ASP A 131 -0.06 -2.97 -7.67
C ASP A 131 0.87 -1.74 -7.68
N LEU A 132 1.22 -1.25 -6.48
CA LEU A 132 2.00 -0.03 -6.32
C LEU A 132 3.44 -0.25 -6.80
N ARG A 133 3.77 0.37 -7.93
CA ARG A 133 5.13 0.40 -8.49
C ARG A 133 5.49 1.76 -9.04
N PHE A 134 6.77 2.11 -8.92
CA PHE A 134 7.35 3.29 -9.55
C PHE A 134 8.44 2.87 -10.54
N VAL A 135 8.29 3.25 -11.80
CA VAL A 135 9.14 2.86 -12.92
C VAL A 135 9.75 4.12 -13.53
N PHE A 136 11.06 4.11 -13.76
CA PHE A 136 11.76 5.21 -14.41
C PHE A 136 13.00 4.70 -15.16
N SER A 137 13.50 5.49 -16.11
CA SER A 137 14.77 5.22 -16.79
C SER A 137 15.73 6.39 -16.63
N THR A 138 17.00 6.08 -16.38
CA THR A 138 18.08 7.06 -16.42
C THR A 138 18.49 7.42 -17.86
N GLY A 139 18.06 6.65 -18.86
CA GLY A 139 18.26 6.91 -20.29
C GLY A 139 17.03 7.47 -20.99
N ASP A 140 17.03 7.39 -22.31
CA ASP A 140 16.02 8.04 -23.16
C ASP A 140 14.75 7.21 -23.40
N PHE A 141 14.73 5.94 -23.00
CA PHE A 141 13.60 5.03 -23.18
C PHE A 141 13.36 4.19 -21.93
N LEU A 142 12.13 3.72 -21.77
CA LEU A 142 11.77 2.67 -20.82
C LEU A 142 11.92 1.32 -21.52
N ASP A 143 12.72 0.45 -20.96
CA ASP A 143 12.84 -0.92 -21.45
C ASP A 143 11.58 -1.70 -21.07
N SER A 144 10.96 -2.32 -22.07
CA SER A 144 9.74 -3.12 -21.94
C SER A 144 9.97 -4.61 -22.21
N LEU A 145 11.22 -5.04 -22.41
CA LEU A 145 11.55 -6.43 -22.73
C LEU A 145 10.92 -7.39 -21.74
N GLU A 146 10.39 -8.48 -22.27
CA GLU A 146 9.72 -9.52 -21.50
C GLU A 146 10.35 -10.88 -21.80
N VAL A 147 10.59 -11.65 -20.74
CA VAL A 147 11.07 -13.04 -20.83
C VAL A 147 9.99 -13.95 -20.26
N ARG A 148 9.53 -14.92 -21.05
CA ARG A 148 8.50 -15.90 -20.68
C ARG A 148 9.02 -17.32 -20.88
N GLY A 149 8.56 -18.25 -20.06
CA GLY A 149 8.91 -19.67 -20.16
C GLY A 149 8.14 -20.52 -19.14
N GLY A 150 8.25 -21.85 -19.25
CA GLY A 150 7.72 -22.81 -18.28
C GLY A 150 8.86 -23.50 -17.53
N ILE A 151 8.60 -23.84 -16.26
CA ILE A 151 9.55 -24.58 -15.42
C ILE A 151 9.01 -25.99 -15.22
N VAL A 152 9.82 -26.98 -15.58
CA VAL A 152 9.52 -28.40 -15.39
C VAL A 152 10.68 -29.09 -14.71
N ASP A 153 10.39 -30.16 -13.97
CA ASP A 153 11.41 -31.03 -13.39
C ASP A 153 12.11 -31.82 -14.51
N ALA A 154 13.44 -31.90 -14.45
CA ALA A 154 14.24 -32.51 -15.51
C ALA A 154 14.08 -34.04 -15.60
N PHE A 155 13.66 -34.71 -14.53
CA PHE A 155 13.47 -36.16 -14.47
C PHE A 155 12.02 -36.57 -14.75
N THR A 156 11.04 -35.84 -14.23
CA THR A 156 9.62 -36.19 -14.38
C THR A 156 8.94 -35.48 -15.54
N GLY A 157 9.45 -34.32 -15.98
CA GLY A 157 8.83 -33.49 -17.01
C GLY A 157 7.60 -32.70 -16.52
N GLU A 158 7.26 -32.81 -15.24
CA GLU A 158 6.09 -32.17 -14.64
C GLU A 158 6.40 -30.72 -14.21
N PRO A 159 5.41 -29.81 -14.23
CA PRO A 159 5.58 -28.45 -13.72
C PRO A 159 6.01 -28.43 -12.25
N VAL A 160 6.85 -27.47 -11.89
CA VAL A 160 7.35 -27.29 -10.51
C VAL A 160 6.90 -25.94 -9.97
N GLU A 161 6.32 -25.96 -8.77
CA GLU A 161 5.90 -24.75 -8.05
C GLU A 161 6.99 -24.22 -7.11
N ASN A 162 6.88 -22.95 -6.71
CA ASN A 162 7.78 -22.29 -5.76
C ASN A 162 9.26 -22.26 -6.18
N VAL A 163 9.56 -22.29 -7.48
CA VAL A 163 10.91 -22.16 -8.02
C VAL A 163 11.26 -20.70 -8.28
N SER A 164 12.46 -20.28 -7.87
CA SER A 164 12.99 -18.94 -8.18
C SER A 164 13.75 -18.96 -9.50
N VAL A 165 13.38 -18.08 -10.41
CA VAL A 165 14.11 -17.80 -11.66
C VAL A 165 14.90 -16.52 -11.47
N MET A 166 16.17 -16.53 -11.87
CA MET A 166 17.09 -15.42 -11.68
C MET A 166 17.86 -15.16 -12.98
N LEU A 167 17.88 -13.91 -13.43
CA LEU A 167 18.63 -13.48 -14.62
C LEU A 167 19.83 -12.63 -14.20
N TYR A 168 20.99 -12.98 -14.75
CA TYR A 168 22.28 -12.35 -14.48
C TYR A 168 22.93 -11.93 -15.80
N ASP A 169 23.61 -10.78 -15.79
CA ASP A 169 24.48 -10.38 -16.91
C ASP A 169 25.81 -11.14 -16.90
N ASN A 170 26.30 -11.49 -15.70
CA ASN A 170 27.52 -12.26 -15.53
C ASN A 170 27.24 -13.76 -15.75
N LEU A 171 27.86 -14.32 -16.79
CA LEU A 171 27.66 -15.70 -17.24
C LEU A 171 28.50 -16.74 -16.47
N ALA A 172 29.25 -16.34 -15.44
CA ALA A 172 30.03 -17.27 -14.65
C ALA A 172 29.14 -18.18 -13.78
N ASP A 173 29.42 -19.50 -13.76
CA ASP A 173 28.64 -20.49 -12.99
C ASP A 173 28.49 -20.15 -11.50
N SER A 174 29.45 -19.43 -10.94
CA SER A 174 29.46 -19.03 -9.52
C SER A 174 28.66 -17.75 -9.21
N VAL A 175 28.09 -17.08 -10.21
CA VAL A 175 27.45 -15.75 -10.07
C VAL A 175 26.34 -15.75 -9.02
N VAL A 176 25.55 -16.81 -8.96
CA VAL A 176 24.39 -16.94 -8.06
C VAL A 176 24.77 -16.77 -6.59
N ARG A 177 26.03 -17.10 -6.22
CA ARG A 177 26.53 -16.99 -4.84
C ARG A 177 27.21 -15.65 -4.54
N LYS A 178 27.54 -14.88 -5.56
CA LYS A 178 28.41 -13.69 -5.46
C LYS A 178 27.65 -12.39 -5.69
N GLU A 179 26.63 -12.44 -6.53
CA GLU A 179 25.91 -11.25 -6.99
C GLU A 179 24.40 -11.42 -6.84
N ARG A 180 23.70 -10.29 -6.73
CA ARG A 180 22.23 -10.29 -6.79
C ARG A 180 21.79 -10.33 -8.24
N PRO A 181 20.72 -11.08 -8.57
CA PRO A 181 20.24 -11.12 -9.94
C PRO A 181 19.67 -9.77 -10.36
N TYR A 182 19.76 -9.49 -11.66
CA TYR A 182 19.24 -8.27 -12.25
C TYR A 182 17.71 -8.29 -12.27
N TYR A 183 17.16 -9.43 -12.68
CA TYR A 183 15.73 -9.75 -12.64
C TYR A 183 15.52 -11.06 -11.88
N PHE A 184 14.42 -11.16 -11.15
CA PHE A 184 14.02 -12.43 -10.55
C PHE A 184 12.50 -12.56 -10.56
N ALA A 185 12.04 -13.80 -10.58
CA ALA A 185 10.64 -14.16 -10.47
C ALA A 185 10.51 -15.44 -9.63
N ARG A 186 9.32 -15.70 -9.10
CA ARG A 186 8.99 -16.96 -8.44
C ARG A 186 7.67 -17.47 -8.99
N THR A 187 7.63 -18.75 -9.36
CA THR A 187 6.38 -19.45 -9.72
C THR A 187 5.51 -19.68 -8.50
#